data_AF-R7QPQ9-F1
#
_entry.id   AF-R7QPQ9-F1
#
_cell.length_a   1.000
_cell.length_b   1.000
_cell.length_c   1.000
_cell.angle_alpha   90.00
_cell.angle_beta   90.00
_cell.angle_gamma   90.00
#
_symmetry.space_group_name_H-M   'P 1'
#
loop_
_entity.id
_entity.type
_entity.pdbx_description
1 polymer ?
#
loop_
_entity_poly.entity_id
_entity_poly.type
_entity_poly.pdbx_seq_one_letter_code
_entity_poly.pdbx_strand_id
1 'polypeptide(L)'
;MNAFVPASLARPVLRDSHFTPPLSSRSPVRPSVGPTMNTDIDLTLGKYDKMSRSETAPAVPSTPSSVWRSYLDTVNAKQCNPFEKPNKVSAPIVSRPFMNGVLYNAKMTKDYYEIRAIGTGFGSVPIGNPDKLCSPSPAVDSYMAKCVTAQYKMTAAPYGVYTIKCTEGNVKQQAEESRSAALSAEFRMKQRSVKAKFGDYTETRRKAIIAAMGCTYEEKLVNLYPVAARAVVRGSSEAKGNCVRYAVSTSPAEEYMAASVDKQYKFRAVPYGVYDVLCCDGNTKTVPEYKRVAALATRFRAKQMSLLAKERAKYESAKYARDYYGHGCSYEENIFNSYAAVSSSMRPDSARY
;
A
#
# COMPACT_ATOMS: atom_id res chain seq x y z
N MET A 1 -37.51 -50.25 3.14
CA MET A 1 -38.75 -49.93 3.88
C MET A 1 -38.42 -48.89 4.93
N ASN A 2 -39.38 -48.01 5.22
CA ASN A 2 -39.32 -46.73 5.97
C ASN A 2 -38.84 -45.52 5.15
N ALA A 3 -39.81 -44.96 4.42
CA ALA A 3 -39.87 -43.58 3.98
C ALA A 3 -40.41 -42.69 5.11
N PHE A 4 -39.99 -41.42 5.19
CA PHE A 4 -40.87 -40.26 5.46
C PHE A 4 -40.11 -38.93 5.19
N VAL A 5 -40.37 -38.37 3.99
CA VAL A 5 -40.80 -36.99 3.60
C VAL A 5 -40.20 -35.74 4.31
N PRO A 6 -39.96 -34.63 3.57
CA PRO A 6 -38.99 -33.58 3.91
C PRO A 6 -39.60 -32.36 4.62
N ALA A 7 -38.79 -31.67 5.44
CA ALA A 7 -39.16 -30.39 6.04
C ALA A 7 -38.92 -29.23 5.07
N SER A 8 -39.91 -28.37 5.03
CA SER A 8 -40.19 -27.30 4.09
C SER A 8 -39.29 -26.07 4.22
N LEU A 9 -39.18 -25.38 3.08
CA LEU A 9 -38.75 -24.00 2.93
C LEU A 9 -39.56 -23.06 3.85
N ALA A 10 -38.89 -22.44 4.82
CA ALA A 10 -39.41 -21.27 5.53
C ALA A 10 -38.69 -20.02 5.01
N ARG A 11 -39.40 -19.21 4.22
CA ARG A 11 -39.05 -17.82 3.94
C ARG A 11 -39.25 -17.00 5.23
N PRO A 12 -38.30 -16.17 5.68
CA PRO A 12 -38.64 -15.11 6.61
C PRO A 12 -39.37 -13.98 5.86
N VAL A 13 -40.58 -13.74 6.35
CA VAL A 13 -41.50 -12.65 6.00
C VAL A 13 -40.89 -11.31 6.38
N LEU A 14 -40.98 -10.35 5.45
CA LEU A 14 -40.77 -8.92 5.68
C LEU A 14 -41.69 -8.44 6.80
N ARG A 15 -41.12 -7.89 7.88
CA ARG A 15 -41.85 -6.99 8.78
C ARG A 15 -41.37 -5.57 8.51
N ASP A 16 -42.24 -4.82 7.83
CA ASP A 16 -42.21 -3.37 7.82
C ASP A 16 -42.45 -2.85 9.25
N SER A 17 -41.48 -2.14 9.80
CA SER A 17 -41.72 -1.21 10.90
C SER A 17 -41.36 0.18 10.41
N HIS A 18 -42.41 0.92 10.05
CA HIS A 18 -42.40 2.36 9.84
C HIS A 18 -41.74 3.06 11.04
N PHE A 19 -40.67 3.80 10.77
CA PHE A 19 -40.21 4.86 11.66
C PHE A 19 -40.02 6.13 10.84
N THR A 20 -41.06 6.96 10.85
CA THR A 20 -41.05 8.33 10.33
C THR A 20 -40.43 9.25 11.38
N PRO A 21 -39.32 9.96 11.10
CA PRO A 21 -38.95 11.11 11.89
C PRO A 21 -39.85 12.32 11.53
N PRO A 22 -40.20 13.18 12.51
CA PRO A 22 -41.14 14.26 12.30
C PRO A 22 -40.53 15.38 11.44
N LEU A 23 -41.32 15.83 10.47
CA LEU A 23 -41.21 17.14 9.84
C LEU A 23 -41.35 18.22 10.92
N SER A 24 -40.28 18.98 11.16
CA SER A 24 -40.34 20.29 11.81
C SER A 24 -40.02 21.34 10.76
N SER A 25 -41.07 22.04 10.34
CA SER A 25 -41.04 23.25 9.55
C SER A 25 -40.52 24.42 10.38
N ARG A 26 -39.42 25.04 9.96
CA ARG A 26 -39.09 26.43 10.33
C ARG A 26 -38.55 27.17 9.12
N SER A 27 -39.38 28.07 8.59
CA SER A 27 -38.97 29.19 7.74
C SER A 27 -38.07 30.18 8.50
N PRO A 28 -37.30 31.05 7.80
CA PRO A 28 -36.05 31.60 8.30
C PRO A 28 -36.27 32.85 9.15
N VAL A 29 -35.68 32.89 10.34
CA VAL A 29 -35.47 34.13 11.10
C VAL A 29 -33.97 34.35 11.25
N ARG A 30 -33.54 35.47 10.71
CA ARG A 30 -32.18 36.01 10.64
C ARG A 30 -31.65 36.36 12.05
N PRO A 31 -30.44 35.94 12.44
CA PRO A 31 -29.64 36.68 13.39
C PRO A 31 -28.71 37.65 12.63
N SER A 32 -28.87 38.92 12.95
CA SER A 32 -28.03 40.05 12.58
C SER A 32 -26.62 39.94 13.19
N VAL A 33 -25.59 40.28 12.38
CA VAL A 33 -24.35 41.02 12.75
C VAL A 33 -23.48 40.40 13.87
N GLY A 34 -22.23 39.93 13.75
CA GLY A 34 -21.10 39.91 12.80
C GLY A 34 -19.88 39.27 13.57
N PRO A 35 -18.59 39.35 13.15
CA PRO A 35 -18.04 39.67 11.85
C PRO A 35 -17.12 38.57 11.25
N THR A 36 -17.07 38.65 9.92
CA THR A 36 -16.14 38.14 8.89
C THR A 36 -14.76 37.63 9.31
N MET A 37 -14.44 36.40 8.88
CA MET A 37 -13.06 36.00 8.61
C MET A 37 -12.53 36.83 7.42
N ASN A 38 -11.50 37.64 7.66
CA ASN A 38 -10.75 38.31 6.62
C ASN A 38 -9.97 37.28 5.79
N THR A 39 -10.49 36.92 4.63
CA THR A 39 -9.66 36.54 3.48
C THR A 39 -9.38 37.82 2.70
N ASP A 40 -8.40 38.60 3.16
CA ASP A 40 -7.71 39.62 2.37
C ASP A 40 -6.41 39.94 3.11
N ILE A 41 -5.29 39.43 2.60
CA ILE A 41 -3.99 40.08 2.85
C ILE A 41 -3.95 41.23 1.85
N ASP A 42 -4.75 42.25 2.15
CA ASP A 42 -4.55 43.59 1.64
C ASP A 42 -3.25 44.10 2.28
N LEU A 43 -2.18 44.10 1.48
CA LEU A 43 -0.95 44.83 1.78
C LEU A 43 -1.32 46.32 1.82
N THR A 44 -1.76 46.78 2.99
CA THR A 44 -2.17 48.16 3.24
C THR A 44 -1.05 49.13 2.87
N LEU A 45 -1.22 49.76 1.70
CA LEU A 45 -0.54 50.99 1.27
C LEU A 45 -0.89 52.21 2.16
N GLY A 46 -1.76 52.07 3.16
CA GLY A 46 -2.20 53.15 4.04
C GLY A 46 -1.20 53.62 5.09
N LYS A 47 -0.02 52.98 5.23
CA LYS A 47 0.98 53.43 6.22
C LYS A 47 1.78 54.67 5.77
N TYR A 48 1.65 55.10 4.51
CA TYR A 48 2.38 56.24 3.94
C TYR A 48 1.50 57.44 3.54
N ASP A 49 0.17 57.33 3.65
CA ASP A 49 -0.74 58.42 3.26
C ASP A 49 -0.64 59.67 4.14
N LYS A 50 0.00 59.59 5.31
CA LYS A 50 0.23 60.75 6.19
C LYS A 50 1.50 61.54 5.89
N MET A 51 2.22 61.26 4.80
CA MET A 51 3.38 62.06 4.38
C MET A 51 3.16 62.84 3.07
N SER A 52 1.93 62.87 2.54
CA SER A 52 1.61 63.69 1.37
C SER A 52 0.89 64.98 1.76
N ARG A 53 1.67 66.04 1.99
CA ARG A 53 1.39 67.42 1.52
C ARG A 53 2.50 68.37 1.99
N SER A 54 3.51 68.52 1.13
CA SER A 54 4.34 69.72 1.00
C SER A 54 4.94 69.66 -0.40
N GLU A 55 4.75 70.73 -1.17
CA GLU A 55 5.09 70.86 -2.58
C GLU A 55 6.59 70.71 -2.82
N THR A 56 7.00 69.80 -3.69
CA THR A 56 8.28 69.84 -4.44
C THR A 56 8.25 68.78 -5.55
N ALA A 57 8.84 69.11 -6.71
CA ALA A 57 8.78 68.36 -7.97
C ALA A 57 9.09 66.85 -7.83
N PRO A 58 8.50 65.96 -8.66
CA PRO A 58 8.65 64.52 -8.51
C PRO A 58 10.10 64.08 -8.75
N ALA A 59 10.74 63.60 -7.69
CA ALA A 59 12.03 62.93 -7.77
C ALA A 59 11.87 61.63 -8.57
N VAL A 60 12.76 61.42 -9.55
CA VAL A 60 12.90 60.17 -10.31
C VAL A 60 13.00 59.01 -9.31
N PRO A 61 12.24 57.92 -9.45
CA PRO A 61 12.31 56.80 -8.53
C PRO A 61 13.74 56.27 -8.49
N SER A 62 14.38 56.34 -7.32
CA SER A 62 15.73 55.86 -7.09
C SER A 62 15.80 54.39 -7.52
N THR A 63 16.70 54.08 -8.44
CA THR A 63 16.98 52.69 -8.84
C THR A 63 17.25 51.86 -7.59
N PRO A 64 16.61 50.69 -7.42
CA PRO A 64 16.86 49.83 -6.28
C PRO A 64 18.36 49.51 -6.20
N SER A 65 18.90 49.53 -4.98
CA SER A 65 20.32 49.31 -4.74
C SER A 65 20.77 47.99 -5.38
N SER A 66 22.05 47.92 -5.80
CA SER A 66 22.65 46.70 -6.34
C SER A 66 22.47 45.51 -5.39
N VAL A 67 22.47 45.76 -4.09
CA VAL A 67 22.19 44.78 -3.04
C VAL A 67 20.75 44.28 -3.12
N TRP A 68 19.76 45.16 -3.30
CA TRP A 68 18.36 44.76 -3.44
C TRP A 68 18.07 44.00 -4.72
N ARG A 69 18.71 44.39 -5.83
CA ARG A 69 18.65 43.62 -7.10
C ARG A 69 19.28 42.25 -6.95
N SER A 70 20.47 42.16 -6.34
CA SER A 70 21.11 40.86 -6.08
C SER A 70 20.29 39.96 -5.16
N TYR A 71 19.61 40.54 -4.16
CA TYR A 71 18.69 39.81 -3.30
C TYR A 71 17.49 39.27 -4.11
N LEU A 72 16.84 40.11 -4.92
CA LEU A 72 15.74 39.69 -5.80
C LEU A 72 16.20 38.64 -6.83
N ASP A 73 17.38 38.78 -7.41
CA ASP A 73 17.95 37.81 -8.33
C ASP A 73 18.24 36.48 -7.63
N THR A 74 18.71 36.50 -6.37
CA THR A 74 18.88 35.26 -5.58
C THR A 74 17.56 34.63 -5.15
N VAL A 75 16.50 35.42 -4.96
CA VAL A 75 15.16 34.92 -4.65
C VAL A 75 14.51 34.33 -5.89
N ASN A 76 14.63 35.00 -7.05
CA ASN A 76 14.15 34.51 -8.34
C ASN A 76 14.93 33.29 -8.84
N ALA A 77 16.25 33.26 -8.64
CA ALA A 77 17.08 32.09 -8.95
C ALA A 77 16.82 30.89 -8.02
N LYS A 78 16.36 31.12 -6.78
CA LYS A 78 15.95 30.04 -5.85
C LYS A 78 14.50 29.61 -6.03
N GLN A 79 13.66 30.40 -6.69
CA GLN A 79 12.25 30.06 -6.94
C GLN A 79 12.02 29.38 -8.30
N CYS A 80 13.03 29.25 -9.16
CA CYS A 80 12.89 28.54 -10.42
C CYS A 80 13.71 27.25 -10.45
N ASN A 81 12.95 26.14 -10.44
CA ASN A 81 13.30 24.77 -10.82
C ASN A 81 13.47 23.78 -9.64
N PRO A 82 12.35 23.17 -9.16
CA PRO A 82 12.38 22.14 -8.12
C PRO A 82 13.10 20.83 -8.53
N PHE A 83 13.72 20.80 -9.72
CA PHE A 83 14.43 19.64 -10.28
C PHE A 83 15.96 19.83 -10.37
N GLU A 84 16.50 21.01 -10.07
CA GLU A 84 17.96 21.17 -10.02
C GLU A 84 18.54 20.62 -8.72
N LYS A 85 19.59 19.80 -8.84
CA LYS A 85 20.35 19.33 -7.69
C LYS A 85 21.02 20.55 -7.03
N PRO A 86 21.00 20.68 -5.69
CA PRO A 86 21.83 21.68 -5.05
C PRO A 86 23.30 21.38 -5.38
N ASN A 87 24.00 22.38 -5.93
CA ASN A 87 25.44 22.30 -6.16
C ASN A 87 26.15 21.94 -4.83
N LYS A 88 27.15 21.06 -4.91
CA LYS A 88 27.98 20.70 -3.75
C LYS A 88 28.59 21.98 -3.20
N VAL A 89 28.19 22.38 -2.00
CA VAL A 89 28.84 23.45 -1.26
C VAL A 89 30.23 22.94 -0.90
N SER A 90 31.27 23.51 -1.52
CA SER A 90 32.65 23.38 -1.04
C SER A 90 32.71 23.98 0.36
N ALA A 91 32.87 23.14 1.38
CA ALA A 91 32.86 23.55 2.77
C ALA A 91 34.00 24.53 3.08
N PRO A 92 33.76 25.68 3.75
CA PRO A 92 34.83 26.41 4.39
C PRO A 92 35.28 25.65 5.64
N ILE A 93 36.60 25.55 5.78
CA ILE A 93 37.33 24.97 6.90
C ILE A 93 36.93 25.70 8.19
N VAL A 94 36.20 25.03 9.08
CA VAL A 94 36.10 25.44 10.49
C VAL A 94 36.31 24.20 11.37
N SER A 95 37.47 24.17 12.01
CA SER A 95 37.91 23.18 12.98
C SER A 95 37.08 23.24 14.27
N ARG A 96 36.19 22.27 14.48
CA ARG A 96 35.66 21.77 15.78
C ARG A 96 34.84 20.50 15.51
N PRO A 97 34.80 19.50 16.41
CA PRO A 97 34.30 18.16 16.09
C PRO A 97 32.77 18.14 15.99
N PHE A 98 32.25 18.41 14.80
CA PHE A 98 30.83 18.39 14.46
C PHE A 98 30.32 16.98 14.11
N MET A 99 30.71 15.94 14.86
CA MET A 99 30.22 14.57 14.59
C MET A 99 28.72 14.40 14.90
N ASN A 100 28.13 15.25 15.76
CA ASN A 100 26.68 15.23 16.01
C ASN A 100 25.85 16.09 15.05
N GLY A 101 26.47 17.04 14.33
CA GLY A 101 25.74 17.93 13.41
C GLY A 101 25.69 17.44 11.97
N VAL A 102 26.59 16.54 11.54
CA VAL A 102 26.54 15.99 10.17
C VAL A 102 25.42 14.96 10.02
N LEU A 103 25.14 14.16 11.05
CA LEU A 103 24.00 13.23 11.02
C LEU A 103 22.64 13.93 11.14
N TYR A 104 22.58 15.07 11.85
CA TYR A 104 21.36 15.87 11.95
C TYR A 104 21.16 16.80 10.74
N ASN A 105 22.17 17.54 10.28
CA ASN A 105 22.02 18.53 9.20
C ASN A 105 22.17 17.97 7.78
N ALA A 106 22.89 16.86 7.55
CA ALA A 106 22.92 16.24 6.21
C ALA A 106 21.63 15.48 5.89
N LYS A 107 20.88 15.03 6.91
CA LYS A 107 19.49 14.56 6.76
C LYS A 107 18.49 15.72 6.76
N MET A 108 18.69 16.75 7.58
CA MET A 108 17.76 17.88 7.65
C MET A 108 17.87 18.89 6.50
N THR A 109 18.94 19.00 5.72
CA THR A 109 18.93 20.04 4.66
C THR A 109 18.07 19.68 3.44
N LYS A 110 17.71 18.40 3.25
CA LYS A 110 16.65 18.01 2.31
C LYS A 110 15.29 17.90 2.99
N ASP A 111 15.24 17.41 4.23
CA ASP A 111 13.99 17.21 4.94
C ASP A 111 13.45 18.48 5.63
N TYR A 112 14.27 19.47 6.01
CA TYR A 112 13.85 20.65 6.77
C TYR A 112 13.27 21.77 5.90
N TYR A 113 13.66 21.84 4.62
CA TYR A 113 12.95 22.67 3.64
C TYR A 113 11.65 22.01 3.16
N GLU A 114 11.56 20.67 3.17
CA GLU A 114 10.26 20.00 3.06
C GLU A 114 9.42 20.19 4.34
N ILE A 115 10.01 20.22 5.54
CA ILE A 115 9.27 20.43 6.80
C ILE A 115 8.78 21.87 6.99
N ARG A 116 9.47 22.90 6.46
CA ARG A 116 8.87 24.26 6.42
C ARG A 116 7.82 24.44 5.32
N ALA A 117 7.84 23.62 4.27
CA ALA A 117 6.71 23.48 3.34
C ALA A 117 5.56 22.62 3.91
N ILE A 118 5.68 22.08 5.14
CA ILE A 118 4.59 21.37 5.84
C ILE A 118 3.73 22.33 6.68
N GLY A 119 4.18 23.56 6.94
CA GLY A 119 3.39 24.61 7.58
C GLY A 119 2.50 25.42 6.62
N THR A 120 2.69 25.26 5.31
CA THR A 120 1.88 25.90 4.26
C THR A 120 1.43 24.80 3.33
N GLY A 121 0.12 24.62 3.15
CA GLY A 121 -0.42 23.54 2.32
C GLY A 121 0.30 23.44 0.97
N PHE A 122 0.44 22.21 0.46
CA PHE A 122 1.16 21.79 -0.76
C PHE A 122 2.59 21.24 -0.54
N GLY A 123 2.70 19.96 -0.14
CA GLY A 123 3.96 19.21 -0.16
C GLY A 123 3.90 17.87 0.60
N SER A 124 3.42 16.82 -0.06
CA SER A 124 3.06 15.54 0.57
C SER A 124 4.25 14.64 0.97
N VAL A 125 4.81 14.83 2.17
CA VAL A 125 5.33 13.67 2.94
C VAL A 125 4.11 13.10 3.67
N PRO A 126 3.55 11.95 3.26
CA PRO A 126 2.36 11.43 3.91
C PRO A 126 2.75 10.95 5.30
N ILE A 127 2.41 11.77 6.29
CA ILE A 127 2.38 11.37 7.70
C ILE A 127 1.61 10.03 7.76
N GLY A 128 2.28 8.98 8.20
CA GLY A 128 1.67 7.65 8.37
C GLY A 128 1.82 6.63 7.23
N ASN A 129 2.76 6.80 6.28
CA ASN A 129 3.14 5.70 5.37
C ASN A 129 4.54 5.13 5.72
N PRO A 130 4.64 3.88 6.22
CA PRO A 130 5.93 3.26 6.56
C PRO A 130 6.85 3.14 5.35
N ASP A 131 6.32 3.04 4.13
CA ASP A 131 7.12 2.90 2.90
C ASP A 131 8.00 4.12 2.63
N LYS A 132 7.54 5.31 3.04
CA LYS A 132 8.26 6.57 2.86
C LYS A 132 9.01 6.99 4.12
N LEU A 133 8.47 6.66 5.29
CA LEU A 133 9.05 7.05 6.58
C LEU A 133 10.18 6.12 7.05
N CYS A 134 10.06 4.82 6.80
CA CYS A 134 11.00 3.82 7.31
C CYS A 134 12.11 3.47 6.31
N SER A 135 11.94 3.82 5.04
CA SER A 135 12.93 3.58 4.00
C SER A 135 13.96 4.71 3.97
N PRO A 136 15.28 4.44 3.97
CA PRO A 136 16.31 5.47 3.84
C PRO A 136 16.31 6.12 2.45
N SER A 137 15.76 5.43 1.44
CA SER A 137 15.59 5.96 0.09
C SER A 137 14.43 5.25 -0.61
N PRO A 138 13.23 5.85 -0.63
CA PRO A 138 12.03 5.23 -1.20
C PRO A 138 12.16 4.89 -2.70
N ALA A 139 12.96 5.65 -3.45
CA ALA A 139 13.23 5.39 -4.86
C ALA A 139 14.08 4.12 -5.04
N VAL A 140 15.11 3.96 -4.21
CA VAL A 140 15.96 2.75 -4.21
C VAL A 140 15.14 1.52 -3.81
N ASP A 141 14.30 1.66 -2.77
CA ASP A 141 13.42 0.57 -2.31
C ASP A 141 12.46 0.10 -3.42
N SER A 142 11.83 1.06 -4.11
CA SER A 142 10.93 0.78 -5.22
C SER A 142 11.64 0.08 -6.40
N TYR A 143 12.88 0.48 -6.69
CA TYR A 143 13.70 -0.19 -7.70
C TYR A 143 14.08 -1.61 -7.26
N MET A 144 14.52 -1.77 -6.01
CA MET A 144 14.90 -3.08 -5.46
C MET A 144 13.71 -4.05 -5.45
N ALA A 145 12.52 -3.59 -5.08
CA ALA A 145 11.29 -4.36 -5.16
C ALA A 145 10.97 -4.83 -6.60
N LYS A 146 11.23 -3.98 -7.62
CA LYS A 146 11.07 -4.36 -9.03
C LYS A 146 12.09 -5.44 -9.43
N CYS A 147 13.35 -5.31 -9.01
CA CYS A 147 14.39 -6.31 -9.26
C CYS A 147 14.03 -7.67 -8.64
N VAL A 148 13.62 -7.68 -7.36
CA VAL A 148 13.17 -8.89 -6.67
C VAL A 148 12.00 -9.54 -7.40
N THR A 149 10.99 -8.74 -7.78
CA THR A 149 9.83 -9.25 -8.52
C THR A 149 10.22 -9.81 -9.88
N ALA A 150 11.13 -9.16 -10.60
CA ALA A 150 11.64 -9.62 -11.89
C ALA A 150 12.40 -10.95 -11.75
N GLN A 151 13.24 -11.08 -10.71
CA GLN A 151 13.95 -12.33 -10.41
C GLN A 151 12.99 -13.50 -10.17
N TYR A 152 11.94 -13.30 -9.35
CA TYR A 152 10.94 -14.34 -9.15
C TYR A 152 10.14 -14.64 -10.43
N LYS A 153 9.85 -13.65 -11.28
CA LYS A 153 9.23 -13.90 -12.60
C LYS A 153 10.11 -14.76 -13.51
N MET A 154 11.43 -14.58 -13.49
CA MET A 154 12.36 -15.42 -14.26
C MET A 154 12.27 -16.90 -13.83
N THR A 155 12.03 -17.18 -12.55
CA THR A 155 11.86 -18.57 -12.08
C THR A 155 10.60 -19.26 -12.63
N ALA A 156 9.58 -18.50 -13.03
CA ALA A 156 8.33 -19.05 -13.58
C ALA A 156 8.45 -19.45 -15.06
N ALA A 157 9.47 -18.96 -15.78
CA ALA A 157 9.70 -19.22 -17.20
C ALA A 157 11.22 -19.31 -17.52
N PRO A 158 11.94 -20.29 -16.94
CA PRO A 158 13.41 -20.36 -17.05
C PRO A 158 13.91 -20.62 -18.48
N TYR A 159 13.10 -21.24 -19.33
CA TYR A 159 13.46 -21.62 -20.71
C TYR A 159 13.01 -20.59 -21.75
N GLY A 160 12.60 -19.39 -21.33
CA GLY A 160 12.07 -18.35 -22.23
C GLY A 160 10.64 -18.59 -22.74
N VAL A 161 10.08 -19.79 -22.51
CA VAL A 161 8.67 -20.09 -22.80
C VAL A 161 7.82 -19.86 -21.55
N TYR A 162 6.80 -19.01 -21.67
CA TYR A 162 5.87 -18.73 -20.57
C TYR A 162 5.06 -19.97 -20.19
N THR A 163 5.01 -20.25 -18.88
CA THR A 163 4.21 -21.35 -18.35
C THR A 163 2.75 -20.94 -18.16
N ILE A 164 1.88 -21.92 -17.93
CA ILE A 164 0.43 -21.71 -17.67
C ILE A 164 0.20 -20.80 -16.44
N LYS A 165 1.15 -20.75 -15.49
CA LYS A 165 1.11 -19.82 -14.35
C LYS A 165 1.17 -18.36 -14.77
N CYS A 166 1.80 -18.05 -15.90
CA CYS A 166 2.01 -16.69 -16.41
C CYS A 166 0.84 -16.17 -17.26
N THR A 167 -0.25 -16.92 -17.40
CA THR A 167 -1.41 -16.50 -18.21
C THR A 167 -2.29 -15.50 -17.45
N GLU A 168 -2.40 -14.27 -17.94
CA GLU A 168 -3.17 -13.19 -17.31
C GLU A 168 -4.66 -13.17 -17.70
N GLY A 169 -5.01 -13.61 -18.91
CA GLY A 169 -6.38 -13.66 -19.41
C GLY A 169 -6.60 -14.85 -20.34
N ASN A 170 -7.78 -15.45 -20.30
CA ASN A 170 -8.16 -16.56 -21.21
C ASN A 170 -8.77 -16.05 -22.51
N VAL A 171 -9.41 -14.89 -22.47
CA VAL A 171 -10.09 -14.27 -23.62
C VAL A 171 -9.42 -12.93 -23.91
N LYS A 172 -9.58 -12.45 -25.15
CA LYS A 172 -9.18 -11.10 -25.55
C LYS A 172 -9.72 -10.07 -24.55
N GLN A 173 -8.96 -8.99 -24.31
CA GLN A 173 -9.26 -7.89 -23.39
C GLN A 173 -9.25 -8.23 -21.88
N GLN A 174 -9.27 -9.50 -21.48
CA GLN A 174 -9.22 -9.88 -20.05
C GLN A 174 -7.92 -9.47 -19.35
N ALA A 175 -6.81 -9.34 -20.07
CA ALA A 175 -5.54 -8.86 -19.49
C ALA A 175 -5.57 -7.35 -19.18
N GLU A 176 -6.32 -6.56 -19.95
CA GLU A 176 -6.50 -5.14 -19.68
C GLU A 176 -7.38 -4.90 -18.45
N GLU A 177 -8.43 -5.71 -18.31
CA GLU A 177 -9.26 -5.70 -17.11
C GLU A 177 -8.48 -6.16 -15.87
N SER A 178 -7.59 -7.17 -16.02
CA SER A 178 -6.69 -7.63 -14.95
C SER A 178 -5.78 -6.49 -14.46
N ARG A 179 -5.21 -5.72 -15.40
CA ARG A 179 -4.37 -4.56 -15.12
C ARG A 179 -5.14 -3.47 -14.37
N SER A 180 -6.34 -3.15 -14.83
CA SER A 180 -7.18 -2.11 -14.21
C SER A 180 -7.61 -2.49 -12.78
N ALA A 181 -7.95 -3.77 -12.57
CA ALA A 181 -8.25 -4.30 -11.25
C ALA A 181 -7.01 -4.30 -10.34
N ALA A 182 -5.82 -4.64 -10.86
CA ALA A 182 -4.58 -4.63 -10.11
C ALA A 182 -4.17 -3.22 -9.66
N LEU A 183 -4.29 -2.21 -10.54
CA LEU A 183 -4.02 -0.81 -10.20
C LEU A 183 -4.99 -0.29 -9.15
N SER A 184 -6.27 -0.66 -9.26
CA SER A 184 -7.29 -0.32 -8.26
C SER A 184 -6.96 -0.92 -6.89
N ALA A 185 -6.51 -2.18 -6.85
CA ALA A 185 -6.08 -2.82 -5.61
C ALA A 185 -4.83 -2.12 -5.01
N GLU A 186 -3.86 -1.73 -5.83
CA GLU A 186 -2.69 -0.97 -5.37
C GLU A 186 -3.09 0.39 -4.80
N PHE A 187 -4.04 1.07 -5.42
CA PHE A 187 -4.58 2.32 -4.91
C PHE A 187 -5.28 2.12 -3.56
N ARG A 188 -6.11 1.08 -3.42
CA ARG A 188 -6.76 0.74 -2.13
C ARG A 188 -5.77 0.43 -1.02
N MET A 189 -4.63 -0.20 -1.34
CA MET A 189 -3.55 -0.41 -0.36
C MET A 189 -3.00 0.90 0.21
N LYS A 190 -3.08 2.01 -0.54
CA LYS A 190 -2.68 3.35 -0.08
C LYS A 190 -3.77 4.00 0.78
N GLN A 191 -5.04 3.63 0.61
CA GLN A 191 -6.20 4.20 1.32
C GLN A 191 -6.41 3.64 2.74
N ARG A 192 -5.86 2.47 3.05
CA ARG A 192 -5.98 1.88 4.39
C ARG A 192 -5.41 2.78 5.50
N SER A 193 -5.90 2.58 6.72
CA SER A 193 -5.50 3.38 7.89
C SER A 193 -4.00 3.26 8.20
N VAL A 194 -3.45 4.27 8.88
CA VAL A 194 -2.04 4.30 9.30
C VAL A 194 -1.71 3.10 10.19
N LYS A 195 -2.59 2.77 11.15
CA LYS A 195 -2.45 1.59 12.02
C LYS A 195 -2.33 0.30 11.20
N ALA A 196 -3.19 0.13 10.20
CA ALA A 196 -3.14 -1.04 9.32
C ALA A 196 -1.82 -1.10 8.53
N LYS A 197 -1.35 0.04 7.99
CA LYS A 197 -0.08 0.10 7.26
C LYS A 197 1.11 -0.34 8.11
N PHE A 198 1.20 0.12 9.36
CA PHE A 198 2.31 -0.23 10.24
C PHE A 198 2.24 -1.67 10.73
N GLY A 199 1.04 -2.20 11.05
CA GLY A 199 0.87 -3.61 11.39
C GLY A 199 1.27 -4.54 10.24
N ASP A 200 0.84 -4.22 9.02
CA ASP A 200 1.22 -5.00 7.84
C ASP A 200 2.72 -4.90 7.55
N TYR A 201 3.33 -3.75 7.80
CA TYR A 201 4.78 -3.54 7.65
C TYR A 201 5.58 -4.42 8.62
N THR A 202 5.21 -4.44 9.90
CA THR A 202 5.91 -5.26 10.91
C THR A 202 5.76 -6.75 10.64
N GLU A 203 4.55 -7.21 10.26
CA GLU A 203 4.35 -8.60 9.89
C GLU A 203 5.11 -8.97 8.61
N THR A 204 5.09 -8.10 7.59
CA THR A 204 5.86 -8.36 6.36
C THR A 204 7.34 -8.47 6.67
N ARG A 205 7.89 -7.56 7.49
CA ARG A 205 9.30 -7.60 7.89
C ARG A 205 9.63 -8.91 8.61
N ARG A 206 8.81 -9.33 9.59
CA ARG A 206 8.96 -10.60 10.30
C ARG A 206 9.02 -11.78 9.32
N LYS A 207 8.08 -11.83 8.37
CA LYS A 207 8.01 -12.90 7.36
C LYS A 207 9.19 -12.82 6.37
N ALA A 208 9.66 -11.64 6.01
CA ALA A 208 10.81 -11.48 5.14
C ALA A 208 12.11 -11.96 5.81
N ILE A 209 12.28 -11.75 7.12
CA ILE A 209 13.40 -12.28 7.90
C ILE A 209 13.37 -13.81 7.92
N ILE A 210 12.19 -14.41 8.16
CA ILE A 210 12.05 -15.88 8.06
C ILE A 210 12.47 -16.33 6.65
N ALA A 211 12.06 -15.62 5.60
CA ALA A 211 12.46 -15.95 4.23
C ALA A 211 13.98 -15.91 3.97
N ALA A 212 14.71 -15.06 4.69
CA ALA A 212 16.15 -14.87 4.55
C ALA A 212 17.00 -16.01 5.14
N MET A 213 16.38 -16.89 5.96
CA MET A 213 17.00 -18.14 6.45
C MET A 213 18.41 -17.96 7.04
N GLY A 214 18.62 -16.88 7.80
CA GLY A 214 19.90 -16.59 8.48
C GLY A 214 20.93 -15.84 7.63
N CYS A 215 20.61 -15.47 6.39
CA CYS A 215 21.48 -14.63 5.57
C CYS A 215 21.49 -13.19 6.11
N THR A 216 22.58 -12.82 6.81
CA THR A 216 22.73 -11.52 7.47
C THR A 216 22.56 -10.32 6.53
N TYR A 217 23.01 -10.45 5.28
CA TYR A 217 22.87 -9.41 4.27
C TYR A 217 21.40 -9.23 3.84
N GLU A 218 20.70 -10.34 3.59
CA GLU A 218 19.29 -10.31 3.22
C GLU A 218 18.43 -9.76 4.37
N GLU A 219 18.68 -10.22 5.61
CA GLU A 219 18.01 -9.69 6.80
C GLU A 219 18.20 -8.19 6.94
N LYS A 220 19.42 -7.68 6.72
CA LYS A 220 19.71 -6.25 6.74
C LYS A 220 18.91 -5.50 5.67
N LEU A 221 18.85 -6.02 4.44
CA LEU A 221 18.14 -5.39 3.34
C LEU A 221 16.62 -5.39 3.53
N VAL A 222 16.01 -6.52 3.91
CA VAL A 222 14.56 -6.61 4.13
C VAL A 222 14.12 -5.82 5.37
N ASN A 223 15.02 -5.64 6.34
CA ASN A 223 14.79 -4.70 7.42
C ASN A 223 14.80 -3.25 6.91
N LEU A 224 15.80 -2.86 6.14
CA LEU A 224 15.99 -1.48 5.72
C LEU A 224 14.95 -1.00 4.67
N TYR A 225 14.46 -1.91 3.83
CA TYR A 225 13.68 -1.59 2.64
C TYR A 225 12.27 -2.25 2.69
N PRO A 226 11.24 -1.54 3.19
CA PRO A 226 9.88 -2.09 3.36
C PRO A 226 9.21 -2.59 2.08
N VAL A 227 9.37 -1.88 0.95
CA VAL A 227 8.70 -2.26 -0.30
C VAL A 227 9.34 -3.53 -0.85
N ALA A 228 10.66 -3.64 -0.77
CA ALA A 228 11.40 -4.83 -1.15
C ALA A 228 11.06 -6.03 -0.26
N ALA A 229 10.91 -5.86 1.07
CA ALA A 229 10.47 -6.92 1.96
C ALA A 229 9.10 -7.50 1.53
N ARG A 230 8.15 -6.63 1.15
CA ARG A 230 6.85 -7.09 0.59
C ARG A 230 7.02 -7.84 -0.72
N ALA A 231 7.91 -7.38 -1.60
CA ALA A 231 8.21 -8.05 -2.85
C ALA A 231 8.85 -9.44 -2.63
N VAL A 232 9.71 -9.60 -1.62
CA VAL A 232 10.29 -10.89 -1.23
C VAL A 232 9.21 -11.84 -0.75
N VAL A 233 8.38 -11.44 0.22
CA VAL A 233 7.33 -12.32 0.79
C VAL A 233 6.34 -12.74 -0.29
N ARG A 234 5.85 -11.80 -1.10
CA ARG A 234 4.90 -12.09 -2.18
C ARG A 234 5.55 -12.89 -3.31
N GLY A 235 6.73 -12.47 -3.77
CA GLY A 235 7.43 -13.08 -4.89
C GLY A 235 7.86 -14.52 -4.60
N SER A 236 8.41 -14.76 -3.41
CA SER A 236 8.83 -16.10 -2.97
C SER A 236 7.65 -17.06 -2.89
N SER A 237 6.53 -16.64 -2.28
CA SER A 237 5.33 -17.49 -2.19
C SER A 237 4.73 -17.79 -3.57
N GLU A 238 4.63 -16.78 -4.44
CA GLU A 238 4.07 -16.96 -5.80
C GLU A 238 4.96 -17.86 -6.66
N ALA A 239 6.28 -17.66 -6.63
CA ALA A 239 7.24 -18.46 -7.40
C ALA A 239 7.24 -19.94 -6.99
N LYS A 240 7.23 -20.21 -5.68
CA LYS A 240 7.18 -21.57 -5.12
C LYS A 240 5.82 -22.25 -5.33
N GLY A 241 4.76 -21.47 -5.57
CA GLY A 241 3.41 -21.98 -5.78
C GLY A 241 2.65 -22.21 -4.47
N ASN A 242 3.06 -21.57 -3.38
CA ASN A 242 2.51 -21.75 -2.03
C ASN A 242 1.31 -20.84 -1.75
N CYS A 243 0.65 -20.37 -2.81
CA CYS A 243 -0.48 -19.45 -2.73
C CYS A 243 -1.81 -20.19 -2.85
N VAL A 244 -2.85 -19.68 -2.20
CA VAL A 244 -4.23 -20.19 -2.21
C VAL A 244 -4.73 -20.56 -3.62
N ARG A 245 -4.37 -19.76 -4.63
CA ARG A 245 -4.83 -19.97 -6.02
C ARG A 245 -4.30 -21.24 -6.69
N TYR A 246 -3.18 -21.77 -6.19
CA TYR A 246 -2.55 -22.98 -6.70
C TYR A 246 -2.89 -24.23 -5.88
N ALA A 247 -3.59 -24.06 -4.74
CA ALA A 247 -4.05 -25.16 -3.91
C ALA A 247 -5.07 -26.01 -4.68
N VAL A 248 -4.71 -27.25 -4.99
CA VAL A 248 -5.62 -28.23 -5.59
C VAL A 248 -5.87 -29.31 -4.54
N SER A 249 -7.08 -29.34 -4.00
CA SER A 249 -7.52 -30.41 -3.10
C SER A 249 -7.67 -31.72 -3.86
N THR A 250 -7.30 -32.81 -3.21
CA THR A 250 -7.40 -34.18 -3.75
C THR A 250 -8.60 -34.92 -3.18
N SER A 251 -9.07 -34.53 -1.99
CA SER A 251 -10.20 -35.14 -1.30
C SER A 251 -11.23 -34.10 -0.83
N PRO A 252 -12.51 -34.50 -0.62
CA PRO A 252 -13.53 -33.63 -0.05
C PRO A 252 -13.19 -33.14 1.36
N ALA A 253 -12.49 -33.97 2.16
CA ALA A 253 -12.03 -33.60 3.49
C ALA A 253 -10.98 -32.48 3.43
N GLU A 254 -10.00 -32.60 2.53
CA GLU A 254 -8.98 -31.58 2.31
C GLU A 254 -9.59 -30.27 1.80
N GLU A 255 -10.60 -30.35 0.91
CA GLU A 255 -11.34 -29.18 0.44
C GLU A 255 -12.08 -28.47 1.58
N TYR A 256 -12.77 -29.23 2.44
CA TYR A 256 -13.45 -28.69 3.61
C TYR A 256 -12.50 -28.02 4.60
N MET A 257 -11.35 -28.64 4.87
CA MET A 257 -10.33 -28.06 5.76
C MET A 257 -9.71 -26.80 5.17
N ALA A 258 -9.36 -26.81 3.87
CA ALA A 258 -8.84 -25.64 3.18
C ALA A 258 -9.86 -24.48 3.18
N ALA A 259 -11.14 -24.78 2.97
CA ALA A 259 -12.22 -23.79 3.05
C ALA A 259 -12.42 -23.27 4.49
N SER A 260 -12.21 -24.11 5.50
CA SER A 260 -12.29 -23.72 6.91
C SER A 260 -11.15 -22.78 7.29
N VAL A 261 -9.93 -23.04 6.81
CA VAL A 261 -8.79 -22.12 6.97
C VAL A 261 -9.07 -20.79 6.26
N ASP A 262 -9.60 -20.81 5.04
CA ASP A 262 -9.97 -19.59 4.32
C ASP A 262 -11.00 -18.75 5.10
N LYS A 263 -12.00 -19.38 5.72
CA LYS A 263 -12.95 -18.70 6.61
C LYS A 263 -12.24 -18.04 7.80
N GLN A 264 -11.30 -18.72 8.43
CA GLN A 264 -10.53 -18.15 9.55
C GLN A 264 -9.70 -16.93 9.13
N TYR A 265 -9.07 -16.97 7.95
CA TYR A 265 -8.36 -15.81 7.42
C TYR A 265 -9.32 -14.65 7.06
N LYS A 266 -10.51 -14.96 6.56
CA LYS A 266 -11.56 -13.94 6.32
C LYS A 266 -12.05 -13.30 7.61
N PHE A 267 -12.13 -14.02 8.73
CA PHE A 267 -12.42 -13.42 10.03
C PHE A 267 -11.35 -12.43 10.48
N ARG A 268 -10.07 -12.69 10.14
CA ARG A 268 -8.98 -11.72 10.39
C ARG A 268 -9.09 -10.47 9.53
N ALA A 269 -9.57 -10.63 8.29
CA ALA A 269 -9.82 -9.49 7.40
C ALA A 269 -11.06 -8.68 7.82
N VAL A 270 -12.05 -9.29 8.47
CA VAL A 270 -13.33 -8.67 8.83
C VAL A 270 -13.67 -8.89 10.32
N PRO A 271 -12.97 -8.22 11.26
CA PRO A 271 -13.13 -8.49 12.70
C PRO A 271 -14.45 -7.99 13.32
N TYR A 272 -15.08 -6.96 12.74
CA TYR A 272 -16.26 -6.29 13.32
C TYR A 272 -17.50 -6.33 12.41
N GLY A 273 -17.53 -7.25 11.44
CA GLY A 273 -18.62 -7.34 10.45
C GLY A 273 -18.60 -6.26 9.35
N VAL A 274 -17.89 -5.14 9.57
CA VAL A 274 -17.61 -4.15 8.52
C VAL A 274 -16.41 -4.63 7.69
N TYR A 275 -16.62 -4.79 6.39
CA TYR A 275 -15.57 -5.19 5.45
C TYR A 275 -14.40 -4.18 5.44
N ASP A 276 -13.16 -4.69 5.42
CA ASP A 276 -11.96 -3.86 5.30
C ASP A 276 -11.88 -3.23 3.90
N VAL A 277 -11.13 -2.13 3.78
CA VAL A 277 -10.88 -1.37 2.55
C VAL A 277 -10.36 -2.28 1.43
N LEU A 278 -9.66 -3.36 1.80
CA LEU A 278 -9.03 -4.32 0.90
C LEU A 278 -9.99 -5.39 0.35
N CYS A 279 -11.19 -5.57 0.92
CA CYS A 279 -12.24 -6.39 0.31
C CYS A 279 -12.75 -5.69 -0.96
N CYS A 280 -12.07 -5.93 -2.10
CA CYS A 280 -12.16 -5.06 -3.28
C CYS A 280 -12.66 -5.76 -4.55
N ASP A 281 -13.61 -6.68 -4.43
CA ASP A 281 -14.14 -7.44 -5.58
C ASP A 281 -14.81 -6.55 -6.63
N GLY A 282 -15.43 -5.44 -6.21
CA GLY A 282 -16.03 -4.45 -7.10
C GLY A 282 -15.50 -3.04 -6.85
N ASN A 283 -14.68 -2.53 -7.77
CA ASN A 283 -14.40 -1.10 -7.91
C ASN A 283 -15.19 -0.47 -9.07
N THR A 284 -15.72 -1.30 -9.98
CA THR A 284 -16.55 -0.94 -11.13
C THR A 284 -17.62 -2.01 -11.34
N LYS A 285 -18.66 -1.72 -12.13
CA LYS A 285 -19.89 -2.53 -12.21
C LYS A 285 -19.70 -3.99 -12.69
N THR A 286 -18.69 -4.29 -13.51
CA THR A 286 -18.51 -5.62 -14.13
C THR A 286 -17.34 -6.44 -13.56
N VAL A 287 -16.43 -5.80 -12.83
CA VAL A 287 -15.20 -6.43 -12.31
C VAL A 287 -15.44 -7.59 -11.34
N PRO A 288 -16.52 -7.65 -10.54
CA PRO A 288 -16.78 -8.82 -9.69
C PRO A 288 -16.96 -10.11 -10.50
N GLU A 289 -17.71 -10.06 -11.60
CA GLU A 289 -17.92 -11.23 -12.47
C GLU A 289 -16.63 -11.62 -13.19
N TYR A 290 -15.86 -10.64 -13.64
CA TYR A 290 -14.53 -10.86 -14.19
C TYR A 290 -13.62 -11.59 -13.19
N LYS A 291 -13.52 -11.12 -11.94
CA LYS A 291 -12.72 -11.76 -10.90
C LYS A 291 -13.17 -13.20 -10.62
N ARG A 292 -14.48 -13.45 -10.63
CA ARG A 292 -15.04 -14.80 -10.52
C ARG A 292 -14.56 -15.70 -11.67
N VAL A 293 -14.69 -15.23 -12.92
CA VAL A 293 -14.24 -15.97 -14.11
C VAL A 293 -12.74 -16.22 -14.09
N ALA A 294 -11.94 -15.20 -13.75
CA ALA A 294 -10.49 -15.30 -13.63
C ALA A 294 -10.05 -16.28 -12.51
N ALA A 295 -10.75 -16.30 -11.39
CA ALA A 295 -10.50 -17.24 -10.29
C ALA A 295 -10.81 -18.69 -10.71
N LEU A 296 -11.94 -18.92 -11.39
CA LEU A 296 -12.30 -20.24 -11.94
C LEU A 296 -11.28 -20.72 -12.98
N ALA A 297 -10.87 -19.82 -13.88
CA ALA A 297 -9.81 -20.08 -14.85
C ALA A 297 -8.49 -20.45 -14.17
N THR A 298 -8.12 -19.75 -13.11
CA THR A 298 -6.88 -20.02 -12.36
C THR A 298 -6.92 -21.39 -11.69
N ARG A 299 -8.05 -21.77 -11.08
CA ARG A 299 -8.26 -23.11 -10.51
C ARG A 299 -8.16 -24.21 -11.57
N PHE A 300 -8.72 -23.98 -12.75
CA PHE A 300 -8.61 -24.91 -13.88
C PHE A 300 -7.15 -25.05 -14.34
N ARG A 301 -6.44 -23.93 -14.51
CA ARG A 301 -5.02 -23.90 -14.88
C ARG A 301 -4.11 -24.58 -13.86
N ALA A 302 -4.39 -24.45 -12.56
CA ALA A 302 -3.66 -25.17 -11.52
C ALA A 302 -3.74 -26.70 -11.71
N LYS A 303 -4.89 -27.21 -12.19
CA LYS A 303 -5.05 -28.63 -12.56
C LYS A 303 -4.32 -29.04 -13.85
N GLN A 304 -3.98 -28.09 -14.73
CA GLN A 304 -3.24 -28.34 -15.96
C GLN A 304 -1.71 -28.34 -15.78
N MET A 305 -1.21 -27.97 -14.60
CA MET A 305 0.22 -28.01 -14.30
C MET A 305 0.78 -29.43 -14.44
N SER A 306 2.06 -29.52 -14.82
CA SER A 306 2.79 -30.78 -14.90
C SER A 306 2.82 -31.48 -13.53
N LEU A 307 2.89 -32.82 -13.54
CA LEU A 307 2.90 -33.63 -12.30
C LEU A 307 4.05 -33.22 -11.38
N LEU A 308 5.26 -33.04 -11.93
CA LEU A 308 6.42 -32.58 -11.16
C LEU A 308 6.20 -31.21 -10.53
N ALA A 309 5.57 -30.27 -11.23
CA ALA A 309 5.28 -28.95 -10.68
C ALA A 309 4.23 -29.01 -9.56
N LYS A 310 3.24 -29.92 -9.66
CA LYS A 310 2.24 -30.14 -8.63
C LYS A 310 2.86 -30.75 -7.38
N GLU A 311 3.66 -31.80 -7.52
CA GLU A 311 4.33 -32.44 -6.38
C GLU A 311 5.30 -31.47 -5.70
N ARG A 312 6.10 -30.73 -6.47
CA ARG A 312 6.96 -29.68 -5.90
C ARG A 312 6.16 -28.65 -5.09
N ALA A 313 5.04 -28.18 -5.62
CA ALA A 313 4.20 -27.20 -4.92
C ALA A 313 3.64 -27.76 -3.60
N LYS A 314 3.28 -29.05 -3.51
CA LYS A 314 2.81 -29.67 -2.27
C LYS A 314 3.89 -29.68 -1.18
N TYR A 315 5.12 -30.08 -1.52
CA TYR A 315 6.22 -30.08 -0.56
C TYR A 315 6.64 -28.67 -0.14
N GLU A 316 6.68 -27.74 -1.09
CA GLU A 316 6.98 -26.33 -0.82
C GLU A 316 5.90 -25.67 0.03
N SER A 317 4.62 -26.00 -0.16
CA SER A 317 3.52 -25.45 0.65
C SER A 317 3.54 -26.00 2.07
N ALA A 318 3.81 -27.30 2.25
CA ALA A 318 3.96 -27.90 3.57
C ALA A 318 5.16 -27.31 4.32
N LYS A 319 6.31 -27.13 3.65
CA LYS A 319 7.46 -26.42 4.22
C LYS A 319 7.10 -24.99 4.59
N TYR A 320 6.44 -24.25 3.70
CA TYR A 320 6.01 -22.87 3.96
C TYR A 320 5.08 -22.78 5.17
N ALA A 321 4.09 -23.66 5.31
CA ALA A 321 3.21 -23.62 6.47
C ALA A 321 3.97 -23.88 7.79
N ARG A 322 4.90 -24.84 7.80
CA ARG A 322 5.74 -25.16 8.96
C ARG A 322 6.64 -23.99 9.36
N ASP A 323 7.44 -23.48 8.41
CA ASP A 323 8.45 -22.44 8.67
C ASP A 323 7.80 -21.13 9.14
N TYR A 324 6.62 -20.80 8.61
CA TYR A 324 5.99 -19.50 8.85
C TYR A 324 4.88 -19.52 9.91
N TYR A 325 4.25 -20.66 10.19
CA TYR A 325 3.08 -20.75 11.08
C TYR A 325 3.15 -21.88 12.12
N GLY A 326 3.81 -23.01 11.82
CA GLY A 326 3.78 -24.20 12.68
C GLY A 326 4.52 -24.07 14.01
N HIS A 327 5.70 -23.43 14.02
CA HIS A 327 6.45 -23.04 15.24
C HIS A 327 6.44 -24.06 16.42
N GLY A 328 6.61 -25.36 16.17
CA GLY A 328 6.65 -26.41 17.21
C GLY A 328 5.29 -26.99 17.60
N CYS A 329 4.22 -26.63 16.91
CA CYS A 329 2.89 -27.19 17.08
C CYS A 329 2.76 -28.53 16.34
N SER A 330 2.98 -29.64 17.06
CA SER A 330 2.97 -31.00 16.48
C SER A 330 1.67 -31.34 15.74
N TYR A 331 0.53 -30.88 16.24
CA TYR A 331 -0.76 -31.11 15.59
C TYR A 331 -0.86 -30.37 14.24
N GLU A 332 -0.47 -29.10 14.19
CA GLU A 332 -0.48 -28.30 12.96
C GLU A 332 0.53 -28.84 11.95
N GLU A 333 1.72 -29.23 12.40
CA GLU A 333 2.74 -29.84 11.53
C GLU A 333 2.24 -31.14 10.89
N ASN A 334 1.52 -31.98 11.65
CA ASN A 334 0.88 -33.19 11.11
C ASN A 334 -0.18 -32.85 10.06
N ILE A 335 -0.97 -31.80 10.27
CA ILE A 335 -1.93 -31.32 9.27
C ILE A 335 -1.21 -30.82 8.02
N PHE A 336 -0.16 -30.02 8.16
CA PHE A 336 0.59 -29.46 7.03
C PHE A 336 1.28 -30.54 6.20
N ASN A 337 1.77 -31.60 6.85
CA ASN A 337 2.38 -32.74 6.17
C ASN A 337 1.33 -33.59 5.43
N SER A 338 0.12 -33.70 5.98
CA SER A 338 -0.93 -34.59 5.44
C SER A 338 -1.79 -33.92 4.35
N TYR A 339 -2.01 -32.60 4.44
CA TYR A 339 -2.96 -31.87 3.61
C TYR A 339 -2.33 -30.62 2.97
N ALA A 340 -1.79 -30.80 1.77
CA ALA A 340 -1.07 -29.75 1.06
C ALA A 340 -1.96 -28.55 0.70
N ALA A 341 -3.25 -28.75 0.39
CA ALA A 341 -4.15 -27.63 0.12
C ALA A 341 -4.41 -26.78 1.38
N VAL A 342 -4.41 -27.39 2.57
CA VAL A 342 -4.52 -26.66 3.85
C VAL A 342 -3.29 -25.78 4.05
N SER A 343 -2.09 -26.34 3.83
CA SER A 343 -0.84 -25.59 3.94
C SER A 343 -0.76 -24.42 2.93
N SER A 344 -1.26 -24.62 1.70
CA SER A 344 -1.31 -23.59 0.65
C SER A 344 -2.39 -22.50 0.90
N SER A 345 -3.41 -22.81 1.70
CA SER A 345 -4.44 -21.85 2.10
C SER A 345 -3.96 -20.87 3.17
N MET A 346 -2.83 -21.16 3.84
CA MET A 346 -2.24 -20.24 4.81
C MET A 346 -1.54 -19.08 4.13
N ARG A 347 -1.76 -17.87 4.64
CA ARG A 347 -1.25 -16.62 4.07
C ARG A 347 -0.88 -15.62 5.15
N PRO A 348 -0.01 -14.63 4.87
CA PRO A 348 0.34 -13.64 5.87
C PRO A 348 -0.86 -12.72 6.14
N ASP A 349 -1.03 -12.32 7.39
CA ASP A 349 -2.13 -11.42 7.79
C ASP A 349 -2.04 -10.05 7.11
N SER A 350 -0.85 -9.66 6.65
CA SER A 350 -0.62 -8.47 5.83
C SER A 350 -1.32 -8.50 4.47
N ALA A 351 -1.86 -9.63 4.04
CA ALA A 351 -2.63 -9.76 2.80
C ALA A 351 -4.08 -9.27 2.95
N ARG A 352 -4.78 -9.66 4.02
CA ARG A 352 -6.19 -9.30 4.32
C ARG A 352 -7.20 -9.47 3.18
N TYR A 353 -6.98 -10.42 2.28
CA TYR A 353 -7.95 -10.79 1.24
C TYR A 353 -8.72 -12.03 1.64
#